data_AF-A0A1A8PY53-F1
#
_entry.id   AF-A0A1A8PY53-F1
#
_cell.length_a   1.000
_cell.length_b   1.000
_cell.length_c   1.000
_cell.angle_alpha   90.00
_cell.angle_beta   90.00
_cell.angle_gamma   90.00
#
_symmetry.space_group_name_H-M   'P 1'
#
loop_
_entity.id
_entity.type
_entity.pdbx_description
1 polymer ?
#
loop_
_entity_poly.entity_id
_entity_poly.type
_entity_poly.pdbx_seq_one_letter_code
_entity_poly.pdbx_strand_id
1 'polypeptide(L)'
;LALEDLTQVYKVKLQEKTQLLVQHQKEAEQKVHEFEKILKQAKEDEKEKIRLIQARFEQQLHSEKETNEDLKKRAAVMAQKLHGAQRQADGWCDDVTKLKQEQQRLLGLIRSLEGDITEQKRQISGHEKTGLDKDNTISSLMKKNQDLETFKFLLEFQVNDFQKQMESQQDEINKTREKIQQLEDILLQKDKSNSQLKLSVSDLRLKLKTKDKEMRRETQKGKNLETFLERLKSDLHGCVGFIQDPKQLRDSILKMYSHYGPQLDHVEKSGAAQHVPEVFLHHQDLQEKTISSLKQKLENSAKEREKVSAQMTKENEMLITEINALRKELHVVRTQLVHMKRSRTRPDQDTPREELKHQEVR
;
A
#
# COMPACT_ATOMS: atom_id res chain seq x y z
N LEU A 1 -122.59 -105.52 -126.29
CA LEU A 1 -123.08 -104.20 -126.74
C LEU A 1 -123.41 -103.24 -125.58
N ALA A 2 -124.43 -103.41 -124.72
CA ALA A 2 -124.65 -102.46 -123.61
C ALA A 2 -123.72 -102.63 -122.37
N LEU A 3 -123.16 -103.83 -122.16
CA LEU A 3 -122.30 -104.15 -121.01
C LEU A 3 -120.82 -103.77 -121.24
N GLU A 4 -120.36 -103.82 -122.50
CA GLU A 4 -118.98 -103.47 -122.87
C GLU A 4 -118.73 -101.96 -122.81
N ASP A 5 -119.69 -101.13 -123.23
CA ASP A 5 -119.61 -99.68 -123.12
C ASP A 5 -119.57 -99.22 -121.65
N LEU A 6 -120.37 -99.84 -120.78
CA LEU A 6 -120.35 -99.54 -119.34
C LEU A 6 -119.01 -99.93 -118.70
N THR A 7 -118.47 -101.09 -119.07
CA THR A 7 -117.17 -101.57 -118.58
C THR A 7 -116.02 -100.67 -119.06
N GLN A 8 -116.08 -100.18 -120.30
CA GLN A 8 -115.09 -99.25 -120.85
C GLN A 8 -115.15 -97.88 -120.16
N VAL A 9 -116.35 -97.35 -119.87
CA VAL A 9 -116.53 -96.09 -119.12
C VAL A 9 -115.99 -96.21 -117.69
N TYR A 10 -116.23 -97.32 -116.99
CA TYR A 10 -115.66 -97.55 -115.66
C TYR A 10 -114.16 -97.79 -115.69
N LYS A 11 -113.62 -98.41 -116.75
CA LYS A 11 -112.18 -98.59 -116.94
C LYS A 11 -111.47 -97.26 -117.19
N VAL A 12 -112.04 -96.38 -118.00
CA VAL A 12 -111.54 -95.00 -118.20
C VAL A 12 -111.62 -94.22 -116.89
N LYS A 13 -112.74 -94.25 -116.16
CA LYS A 13 -112.85 -93.63 -114.83
C LYS A 13 -111.85 -94.17 -113.81
N LEU A 14 -111.60 -95.47 -113.82
CA LEU A 14 -110.60 -96.09 -112.95
C LEU A 14 -109.20 -95.60 -113.33
N GLN A 15 -108.88 -95.55 -114.62
CA GLN A 15 -107.59 -95.08 -115.12
C GLN A 15 -107.38 -93.59 -114.83
N GLU A 16 -108.41 -92.75 -115.00
CA GLU A 16 -108.40 -91.33 -114.60
C GLU A 16 -108.21 -91.18 -113.09
N LYS A 17 -108.94 -91.96 -112.26
CA LYS A 17 -108.78 -91.91 -110.81
C LYS A 17 -107.39 -92.39 -110.37
N THR A 18 -106.85 -93.44 -110.99
CA THR A 18 -105.47 -93.91 -110.74
C THR A 18 -104.45 -92.86 -111.17
N GLN A 19 -104.62 -92.21 -112.32
CA GLN A 19 -103.76 -91.12 -112.76
C GLN A 19 -103.82 -89.94 -111.80
N LEU A 20 -105.01 -89.55 -111.34
CA LEU A 20 -105.20 -88.50 -110.35
C LEU A 20 -104.55 -88.87 -109.00
N LEU A 21 -104.63 -90.14 -108.59
CA LEU A 21 -104.02 -90.64 -107.36
C LEU A 21 -102.49 -90.64 -107.46
N VAL A 22 -101.93 -91.09 -108.58
CA VAL A 22 -100.48 -91.02 -108.87
C VAL A 22 -100.00 -89.57 -108.94
N GLN A 23 -100.80 -88.66 -109.52
CA GLN A 23 -100.51 -87.24 -109.55
C GLN A 23 -100.49 -86.64 -108.15
N HIS A 24 -101.51 -86.89 -107.33
CA HIS A 24 -101.55 -86.42 -105.95
C HIS A 24 -100.45 -87.04 -105.06
N GLN A 25 -100.11 -88.31 -105.29
CA GLN A 25 -98.98 -88.98 -104.64
C GLN A 25 -97.66 -88.27 -104.99
N LYS A 26 -97.43 -88.01 -106.27
CA LYS A 26 -96.24 -87.29 -106.75
C LYS A 26 -96.18 -85.86 -106.22
N GLU A 27 -97.31 -85.16 -106.20
CA GLU A 27 -97.44 -83.81 -105.60
C GLU A 27 -97.16 -83.84 -104.08
N ALA A 28 -97.61 -84.88 -103.37
CA ALA A 28 -97.34 -85.05 -101.94
C ALA A 28 -95.86 -85.35 -101.67
N GLU A 29 -95.24 -86.24 -102.45
CA GLU A 29 -93.81 -86.54 -102.38
C GLU A 29 -92.95 -85.31 -102.69
N GLN A 30 -93.32 -84.52 -103.71
CA GLN A 30 -92.67 -83.25 -104.01
C GLN A 30 -92.78 -82.26 -102.85
N LYS A 31 -93.97 -82.10 -102.26
CA LYS A 31 -94.17 -81.23 -101.09
C LYS A 31 -93.34 -81.69 -99.89
N VAL A 32 -93.28 -83.00 -99.60
CA VAL A 32 -92.44 -83.54 -98.52
C VAL A 32 -90.97 -83.21 -98.77
N HIS A 33 -90.47 -83.44 -99.98
CA HIS A 33 -89.08 -83.12 -100.33
C HIS A 33 -88.77 -81.62 -100.22
N GLU A 34 -89.70 -80.76 -100.66
CA GLU A 34 -89.58 -79.30 -100.50
C GLU A 34 -89.57 -78.90 -99.03
N PHE A 35 -90.46 -79.44 -98.20
CA PHE A 35 -90.48 -79.19 -96.75
C PHE A 35 -89.21 -79.68 -96.06
N GLU A 36 -88.68 -80.85 -96.42
CA GLU A 36 -87.41 -81.36 -95.90
C GLU A 36 -86.25 -80.41 -96.24
N LYS A 37 -86.22 -79.90 -97.47
CA LYS A 37 -85.20 -78.93 -97.90
C LYS A 37 -85.32 -77.60 -97.15
N ILE A 38 -86.54 -77.08 -96.98
CA ILE A 38 -86.80 -75.86 -96.19
C ILE A 38 -86.36 -76.08 -94.73
N LEU A 39 -86.70 -77.22 -94.15
CA LEU A 39 -86.37 -77.55 -92.77
C LEU A 39 -84.86 -77.74 -92.58
N LYS A 40 -84.16 -78.31 -93.56
CA LYS A 40 -82.69 -78.39 -93.56
C LYS A 40 -82.05 -77.01 -93.65
N GLN A 41 -82.51 -76.15 -94.55
CA GLN A 41 -82.02 -74.78 -94.69
C GLN A 41 -82.26 -73.98 -93.40
N ALA A 42 -83.46 -74.04 -92.83
CA ALA A 42 -83.78 -73.37 -91.57
C ALA A 42 -82.87 -73.82 -90.42
N LYS A 43 -82.58 -75.13 -90.31
CA LYS A 43 -81.63 -75.67 -89.32
C LYS A 43 -80.19 -75.20 -89.57
N GLU A 44 -79.75 -75.11 -90.81
CA GLU A 44 -78.41 -74.61 -91.15
C GLU A 44 -78.30 -73.11 -90.85
N ASP A 45 -79.31 -72.31 -91.18
CA ASP A 45 -79.38 -70.88 -90.87
C ASP A 45 -79.40 -70.64 -89.35
N GLU A 46 -80.15 -71.44 -88.59
CA GLU A 46 -80.14 -71.38 -87.12
C GLU A 46 -78.77 -71.74 -86.54
N LYS A 47 -78.12 -72.79 -87.05
CA LYS A 47 -76.76 -73.16 -86.65
C LYS A 47 -75.76 -72.05 -86.93
N GLU A 48 -75.86 -71.41 -88.09
CA GLU A 48 -74.97 -70.31 -88.46
C GLU A 48 -75.20 -69.08 -87.58
N LYS A 49 -76.47 -68.75 -87.28
CA LYS A 49 -76.81 -67.70 -86.30
C LYS A 49 -76.22 -68.00 -84.92
N ILE A 50 -76.33 -69.25 -84.45
CA ILE A 50 -75.75 -69.68 -83.18
C ILE A 50 -74.22 -69.52 -83.20
N ARG A 51 -73.54 -69.93 -84.28
CA ARG A 51 -72.09 -69.76 -84.43
C ARG A 51 -71.66 -68.29 -84.42
N LEU A 52 -72.37 -67.43 -85.16
CA LEU A 52 -72.09 -65.99 -85.17
C LEU A 52 -72.26 -65.36 -83.79
N ILE A 53 -73.31 -65.75 -83.07
CA ILE A 53 -73.54 -65.29 -81.69
C ILE A 53 -72.43 -65.78 -80.76
N GLN A 54 -72.04 -67.06 -80.86
CA GLN A 54 -70.94 -67.64 -80.07
C GLN A 54 -69.62 -66.91 -80.35
N ALA A 55 -69.24 -66.74 -81.62
CA ALA A 55 -68.02 -66.05 -82.00
C ALA A 55 -68.00 -64.61 -81.49
N ARG A 56 -69.13 -63.89 -81.57
CA ARG A 56 -69.24 -62.53 -81.02
C ARG A 56 -69.05 -62.50 -79.50
N PHE A 57 -69.67 -63.43 -78.77
CA PHE A 57 -69.52 -63.51 -77.32
C PHE A 57 -68.12 -63.95 -76.90
N GLU A 58 -67.48 -64.86 -77.63
CA GLU A 58 -66.09 -65.26 -77.39
C GLU A 58 -65.13 -64.09 -77.61
N GLN A 59 -65.31 -63.33 -78.69
CA GLN A 59 -64.52 -62.14 -78.95
C GLN A 59 -64.70 -61.10 -77.84
N GLN A 60 -65.94 -60.85 -77.42
CA GLN A 60 -66.23 -59.90 -76.34
C GLN A 60 -65.64 -60.36 -75.00
N LEU A 61 -65.76 -61.66 -74.69
CA LEU A 61 -65.15 -62.24 -73.49
C LEU A 61 -63.63 -62.14 -73.52
N HIS A 62 -63.02 -62.35 -74.69
CA HIS A 62 -61.57 -62.21 -74.85
C HIS A 62 -61.12 -60.76 -74.66
N SER A 63 -61.79 -59.79 -75.29
CA SER A 63 -61.47 -58.37 -75.10
C SER A 63 -61.65 -57.92 -73.65
N GLU A 64 -62.71 -58.37 -72.97
CA GLU A 64 -62.91 -58.06 -71.54
C GLU A 64 -61.86 -58.71 -70.63
N LYS A 65 -61.34 -59.89 -70.99
CA LYS A 65 -60.23 -60.51 -70.26
C LYS A 65 -58.93 -59.72 -70.44
N GLU A 66 -58.63 -59.30 -71.66
CA GLU A 66 -57.43 -58.48 -71.94
C GLU A 66 -57.48 -57.14 -71.21
N THR A 67 -58.61 -56.42 -71.26
CA THR A 67 -58.77 -55.16 -70.54
C THR A 67 -58.67 -55.35 -69.03
N ASN A 68 -59.22 -56.44 -68.48
CA ASN A 68 -59.11 -56.77 -67.06
C ASN A 68 -57.65 -57.04 -66.66
N GLU A 69 -56.91 -57.83 -67.42
CA GLU A 69 -55.49 -58.07 -67.14
C GLU A 69 -54.65 -56.78 -67.21
N ASP A 70 -54.92 -55.88 -68.15
CA ASP A 70 -54.23 -54.59 -68.21
C ASP A 70 -54.63 -53.65 -67.07
N LEU A 71 -55.90 -53.66 -66.65
CA LEU A 71 -56.35 -52.95 -65.46
C LEU A 71 -55.67 -53.50 -64.19
N LYS A 72 -55.51 -54.82 -64.06
CA LYS A 72 -54.76 -55.44 -62.94
C LYS A 72 -53.30 -55.01 -62.92
N LYS A 73 -52.61 -55.04 -64.07
CA LYS A 73 -51.22 -54.56 -64.18
C LYS A 73 -51.10 -53.10 -63.77
N ARG A 74 -51.99 -52.24 -64.28
CA ARG A 74 -52.03 -50.81 -63.91
C ARG A 74 -52.31 -50.62 -62.43
N ALA A 75 -53.24 -51.38 -61.85
CA ALA A 75 -53.54 -51.34 -60.43
C ALA A 75 -52.33 -51.76 -59.58
N ALA A 76 -51.58 -52.79 -59.98
CA ALA A 76 -50.36 -53.21 -59.30
C ALA A 76 -49.26 -52.13 -59.34
N VAL A 77 -49.04 -51.49 -60.49
CA VAL A 77 -48.08 -50.38 -60.62
C VAL A 77 -48.51 -49.19 -59.76
N MET A 78 -49.80 -48.85 -59.73
CA MET A 78 -50.33 -47.79 -58.87
C MET A 78 -50.16 -48.12 -57.40
N ALA A 79 -50.41 -49.36 -56.99
CA ALA A 79 -50.16 -49.81 -55.62
C ALA A 79 -48.67 -49.66 -55.25
N GLN A 80 -47.74 -50.05 -56.12
CA GLN A 80 -46.30 -49.87 -55.86
C GLN A 80 -45.92 -48.39 -55.72
N LYS A 81 -46.45 -47.52 -56.59
CA LYS A 81 -46.24 -46.06 -56.50
C LYS A 81 -46.80 -45.50 -55.19
N LEU A 82 -47.99 -45.95 -54.77
CA LEU A 82 -48.61 -45.55 -53.50
C LEU A 82 -47.73 -45.96 -52.31
N HIS A 83 -47.22 -47.19 -52.29
CA HIS A 83 -46.31 -47.64 -51.24
C HIS A 83 -44.99 -46.87 -51.23
N GLY A 84 -44.45 -46.52 -52.40
CA GLY A 84 -43.27 -45.67 -52.51
C GLY A 84 -43.49 -44.27 -51.94
N ALA A 85 -44.61 -43.63 -52.31
CA ALA A 85 -45.00 -42.34 -51.78
C ALA A 85 -45.26 -42.37 -50.27
N GLN A 86 -45.89 -43.45 -49.75
CA GLN A 86 -46.10 -43.63 -48.32
C GLN A 86 -44.78 -43.70 -47.55
N ARG A 87 -43.82 -44.53 -48.01
CA ARG A 87 -42.49 -44.60 -47.38
C ARG A 87 -41.76 -43.26 -47.38
N GLN A 88 -41.89 -42.51 -48.47
CA GLN A 88 -41.31 -41.17 -48.55
C GLN A 88 -41.97 -40.20 -47.56
N ALA A 89 -43.30 -40.26 -47.42
CA ALA A 89 -44.05 -39.47 -46.45
C ALA A 89 -43.66 -39.82 -45.01
N ASP A 90 -43.48 -41.12 -44.70
CA ASP A 90 -43.02 -41.59 -43.40
C ASP A 90 -41.59 -41.08 -43.11
N GLY A 91 -40.68 -41.15 -44.09
CA GLY A 91 -39.32 -40.61 -43.95
C GLY A 91 -39.30 -39.09 -43.73
N TRP A 92 -40.15 -38.34 -44.43
CA TRP A 92 -40.30 -36.90 -44.17
C TRP A 92 -40.88 -36.61 -42.78
N CYS A 93 -41.80 -37.45 -42.29
CA CYS A 93 -42.34 -37.33 -40.94
C CYS A 93 -41.22 -37.50 -39.89
N ASP A 94 -40.38 -38.52 -40.04
CA ASP A 94 -39.24 -38.76 -39.15
C ASP A 94 -38.27 -37.57 -39.14
N ASP A 95 -37.92 -37.02 -40.30
CA ASP A 95 -37.03 -35.86 -40.39
C ASP A 95 -37.64 -34.62 -39.74
N VAL A 96 -38.95 -34.39 -39.90
CA VAL A 96 -39.67 -33.32 -39.21
C VAL A 96 -39.61 -33.51 -37.69
N THR A 97 -39.73 -34.74 -37.18
CA THR A 97 -39.63 -34.99 -35.74
C THR A 97 -38.22 -34.72 -35.20
N LYS A 98 -37.17 -35.14 -35.92
CA LYS A 98 -35.77 -34.87 -35.55
C LYS A 98 -35.48 -33.37 -35.52
N LEU A 99 -35.91 -32.64 -36.56
CA LEU A 99 -35.74 -31.19 -36.62
C LEU A 99 -36.48 -30.47 -35.49
N LYS A 100 -37.68 -30.92 -35.11
CA LYS A 100 -38.41 -30.37 -33.95
C LYS A 100 -37.69 -30.61 -32.63
N GLN A 101 -37.12 -31.80 -32.43
CA GLN A 101 -36.34 -32.10 -31.22
C GLN A 101 -35.09 -31.23 -31.12
N GLU A 102 -34.37 -31.07 -32.23
CA GLU A 102 -33.19 -30.20 -32.26
C GLU A 102 -33.55 -28.74 -32.05
N GLN A 103 -34.65 -28.26 -32.63
CA GLN A 103 -35.18 -26.93 -32.37
C GLN A 103 -35.48 -26.72 -30.88
N GLN A 104 -36.11 -27.69 -30.21
CA GLN A 104 -36.38 -27.63 -28.77
C GLN A 104 -35.08 -27.59 -27.94
N ARG A 105 -34.08 -28.40 -28.33
CA ARG A 105 -32.76 -28.41 -27.68
C ARG A 105 -32.07 -27.04 -27.80
N LEU A 106 -32.05 -26.46 -29.00
CA LEU A 106 -31.48 -25.14 -29.25
C LEU A 106 -32.21 -24.03 -28.49
N LEU A 107 -33.54 -24.07 -28.43
CA LEU A 107 -34.32 -23.13 -27.61
C LEU A 107 -34.00 -23.25 -26.12
N GLY A 108 -33.77 -24.47 -25.61
CA GLY A 108 -33.30 -24.69 -24.24
C GLY A 108 -31.94 -24.06 -23.98
N LEU A 109 -30.99 -24.23 -24.91
CA LEU A 109 -29.67 -23.62 -24.82
C LEU A 109 -29.73 -22.09 -24.85
N ILE A 110 -30.53 -21.50 -25.74
CA ILE A 110 -30.75 -20.05 -25.81
C ILE A 110 -31.25 -19.52 -24.47
N ARG A 111 -32.26 -20.15 -23.88
CA ARG A 111 -32.79 -19.74 -22.56
C ARG A 111 -31.75 -19.81 -21.44
N SER A 112 -30.89 -20.83 -21.45
CA SER A 112 -29.79 -20.94 -20.47
C SER A 112 -28.80 -19.78 -20.63
N LEU A 113 -28.37 -19.51 -21.87
CA LEU A 113 -27.43 -18.42 -22.16
C LEU A 113 -28.02 -17.05 -21.86
N GLU A 114 -29.31 -16.83 -22.13
CA GLU A 114 -30.03 -15.62 -21.73
C GLU A 114 -30.01 -15.44 -20.21
N GLY A 115 -30.23 -16.53 -19.45
CA GLY A 115 -30.08 -16.55 -18.00
C GLY A 115 -28.68 -16.13 -17.54
N ASP A 116 -27.64 -16.74 -18.11
CA ASP A 116 -26.24 -16.42 -17.78
C ASP A 116 -25.91 -14.94 -18.08
N ILE A 117 -26.39 -14.41 -19.21
CA ILE A 117 -26.22 -12.99 -19.57
C ILE A 117 -26.89 -12.09 -18.53
N THR A 118 -28.09 -12.43 -18.05
CA THR A 118 -28.78 -11.62 -17.03
C THR A 118 -28.05 -11.63 -15.70
N GLU A 119 -27.52 -12.78 -15.29
CA GLU A 119 -26.74 -12.91 -14.06
C GLU A 119 -25.41 -12.14 -14.15
N GLN A 120 -24.70 -12.25 -15.28
CA GLN A 120 -23.48 -11.48 -15.53
C GLN A 120 -23.75 -9.97 -15.50
N LYS A 121 -24.84 -9.51 -16.13
CA LYS A 121 -25.26 -8.08 -16.06
C LYS A 121 -25.51 -7.63 -14.63
N ARG A 122 -26.14 -8.47 -13.80
CA ARG A 122 -26.38 -8.19 -12.37
C ARG A 122 -25.06 -8.08 -11.60
N GLN A 123 -24.10 -8.96 -11.87
CA GLN A 123 -22.77 -8.91 -11.24
C GLN A 123 -22.00 -7.65 -11.63
N ILE A 124 -21.99 -7.30 -12.92
CA ILE A 124 -21.37 -6.06 -13.42
C ILE A 124 -21.96 -4.84 -12.69
N SER A 125 -23.29 -4.73 -12.63
CA SER A 125 -23.95 -3.62 -11.92
C SER A 125 -23.59 -3.57 -10.42
N GLY A 126 -23.48 -4.72 -9.76
CA GLY A 126 -23.01 -4.82 -8.37
C GLY A 126 -21.56 -4.35 -8.19
N HIS A 127 -20.67 -4.70 -9.12
CA HIS A 127 -19.29 -4.24 -9.14
C HIS A 127 -19.18 -2.74 -9.42
N GLU A 128 -19.96 -2.21 -10.36
CA GLU A 128 -20.03 -0.76 -10.64
C GLU A 128 -20.46 0.03 -9.41
N LYS A 129 -21.50 -0.42 -8.70
CA LYS A 129 -21.93 0.22 -7.45
C LYS A 129 -20.84 0.20 -6.39
N THR A 130 -20.17 -0.94 -6.22
CA THR A 130 -19.04 -1.06 -5.28
C THR A 130 -17.85 -0.17 -5.70
N GLY A 131 -17.61 -0.02 -7.01
CA GLY A 131 -16.62 0.91 -7.55
C GLY A 131 -16.94 2.35 -7.18
N LEU A 132 -18.19 2.77 -7.42
CA LEU A 132 -18.67 4.12 -7.08
C LEU A 132 -18.53 4.42 -5.57
N ASP A 133 -18.88 3.47 -4.70
CA ASP A 133 -18.73 3.64 -3.25
C ASP A 133 -17.25 3.82 -2.83
N LYS A 134 -16.34 3.09 -3.49
CA LYS A 134 -14.89 3.27 -3.30
C LYS A 134 -14.40 4.63 -3.80
N ASP A 135 -14.86 5.08 -4.97
CA ASP A 135 -14.49 6.38 -5.52
C ASP A 135 -14.98 7.54 -4.64
N ASN A 136 -16.18 7.43 -4.07
CA ASN A 136 -16.70 8.37 -3.09
C ASN A 136 -15.84 8.40 -1.82
N THR A 137 -15.42 7.22 -1.34
CA THR A 137 -14.53 7.10 -0.18
C THR A 137 -13.17 7.73 -0.44
N ILE A 138 -12.58 7.46 -1.61
CA ILE A 138 -11.31 8.05 -2.05
C ILE A 138 -11.43 9.57 -2.12
N SER A 139 -12.51 10.09 -2.71
CA SER A 139 -12.76 11.53 -2.81
C SER A 139 -12.87 12.20 -1.44
N SER A 140 -13.56 11.56 -0.48
CA SER A 140 -13.62 12.04 0.91
C SER A 140 -12.25 12.04 1.58
N LEU A 141 -11.46 10.98 1.40
CA LEU A 141 -10.10 10.88 1.95
C LEU A 141 -9.15 11.91 1.34
N MET A 142 -9.24 12.15 0.03
CA MET A 142 -8.46 13.18 -0.66
C MET A 142 -8.74 14.56 -0.06
N LYS A 143 -10.01 14.90 0.19
CA LYS A 143 -10.38 16.16 0.83
C LYS A 143 -9.78 16.27 2.24
N LYS A 144 -9.91 15.23 3.06
CA LYS A 144 -9.29 15.19 4.40
C LYS A 144 -7.76 15.34 4.33
N ASN A 145 -7.12 14.74 3.32
CA ASN A 145 -5.68 14.87 3.13
C ASN A 145 -5.27 16.30 2.77
N GLN A 146 -6.05 16.99 1.94
CA GLN A 146 -5.84 18.40 1.62
C GLN A 146 -6.01 19.30 2.86
N ASP A 147 -7.01 19.02 3.70
CA ASP A 147 -7.19 19.72 4.97
C ASP A 147 -5.97 19.51 5.89
N LEU A 148 -5.46 18.27 5.99
CA LEU A 148 -4.25 17.95 6.75
C LEU A 148 -2.99 18.64 6.21
N GLU A 149 -2.83 18.76 4.89
CA GLU A 149 -1.74 19.54 4.29
C GLU A 149 -1.82 21.02 4.66
N THR A 150 -3.04 21.57 4.71
CA THR A 150 -3.27 22.96 5.15
C THR A 150 -2.93 23.13 6.63
N PHE A 151 -3.36 22.19 7.49
CA PHE A 151 -2.99 22.20 8.91
C PHE A 151 -1.48 22.07 9.11
N LYS A 152 -0.82 21.20 8.34
CA LYS A 152 0.64 21.05 8.38
C LYS A 152 1.31 22.37 8.06
N PHE A 153 0.89 23.06 7.00
CA PHE A 153 1.44 24.37 6.64
C PHE A 153 1.25 25.41 7.76
N LEU A 154 0.07 25.47 8.38
CA LEU A 154 -0.18 26.38 9.51
C LEU A 154 0.70 26.07 10.72
N LEU A 155 0.88 24.79 11.05
CA LEU A 155 1.76 24.36 12.15
C LEU A 155 3.23 24.67 11.84
N GLU A 156 3.69 24.45 10.61
CA GLU A 156 5.04 24.81 10.17
C GLU A 156 5.27 26.32 10.29
N PHE A 157 4.28 27.14 9.93
CA PHE A 157 4.33 28.59 10.12
C PHE A 157 4.45 28.96 11.61
N GLN A 158 3.65 28.36 12.49
CA GLN A 158 3.73 28.60 13.94
C GLN A 158 5.08 28.18 14.54
N VAL A 159 5.61 27.02 14.12
CA VAL A 159 6.93 26.56 14.56
C VAL A 159 8.02 27.56 14.16
N ASN A 160 7.97 28.06 12.93
CA ASN A 160 8.93 29.07 12.45
C ASN A 160 8.83 30.38 13.25
N ASP A 161 7.62 30.83 13.56
CA ASP A 161 7.42 32.04 14.38
C ASP A 161 8.00 31.86 15.79
N PHE A 162 7.72 30.72 16.45
CA PHE A 162 8.32 30.42 17.76
C PHE A 162 9.84 30.29 17.70
N GLN A 163 10.40 29.70 16.64
CA GLN A 163 11.86 29.65 16.45
C GLN A 163 12.46 31.05 16.39
N LYS A 164 11.87 31.98 15.63
CA LYS A 164 12.33 33.37 15.58
C LYS A 164 12.25 34.08 16.93
N GLN A 165 11.16 33.86 17.67
CA GLN A 165 11.03 34.42 19.03
C GLN A 165 12.11 33.87 19.96
N MET A 166 12.38 32.56 19.91
CA MET A 166 13.44 31.93 20.68
C MET A 166 14.83 32.45 20.31
N GLU A 167 15.11 32.64 19.02
CA GLU A 167 16.37 33.23 18.55
C GLU A 167 16.55 34.66 19.10
N SER A 168 15.52 35.50 19.00
CA SER A 168 15.55 36.86 19.56
C SER A 168 15.79 36.86 21.07
N GLN A 169 15.12 35.98 21.82
CA GLN A 169 15.32 35.85 23.26
C GLN A 169 16.74 35.34 23.59
N GLN A 170 17.26 34.40 22.80
CA GLN A 170 18.61 33.88 22.97
C GLN A 170 19.67 34.98 22.76
N ASP A 171 19.47 35.85 21.78
CA ASP A 171 20.32 37.02 21.54
C ASP A 171 20.29 38.02 22.71
N GLU A 172 19.13 38.27 23.29
CA GLU A 172 18.99 39.12 24.50
C GLU A 172 19.71 38.50 25.71
N ILE A 173 19.57 37.18 25.90
CA ILE A 173 20.30 36.45 26.95
C ILE A 173 21.81 36.58 26.74
N ASN A 174 22.29 36.44 25.50
CA ASN A 174 23.71 36.55 25.18
C ASN A 174 24.24 37.97 25.47
N LYS A 175 23.52 39.02 25.05
CA LYS A 175 23.88 40.42 25.37
C LYS A 175 23.91 40.67 26.87
N THR A 176 22.95 40.13 27.60
CA THR A 176 22.90 40.27 29.07
C THR A 176 24.08 39.54 29.72
N ARG A 177 24.43 38.34 29.25
CA ARG A 177 25.60 37.58 29.70
C ARG A 177 26.90 38.36 29.44
N GLU A 178 27.07 38.96 28.27
CA GLU A 178 28.23 39.82 27.96
C GLU A 178 28.32 41.01 28.91
N LYS A 179 27.20 41.66 29.21
CA LYS A 179 27.16 42.78 30.16
C LYS A 179 27.51 42.34 31.58
N ILE A 180 27.06 41.16 32.01
CA ILE A 180 27.45 40.58 33.30
C ILE A 180 28.97 40.35 33.32
N GLN A 181 29.54 39.76 32.27
CA GLN A 181 30.99 39.53 32.18
C GLN A 181 31.78 40.85 32.28
N GLN A 182 31.35 41.91 31.59
CA GLN A 182 31.98 43.23 31.68
C GLN A 182 31.91 43.81 33.10
N LEU A 183 30.78 43.65 33.79
CA LEU A 183 30.63 44.10 35.18
C LEU A 183 31.50 43.30 36.14
N GLU A 184 31.62 41.99 35.94
CA GLU A 184 32.54 41.13 36.69
C GLU A 184 33.99 41.57 36.53
N ASP A 185 34.42 41.90 35.30
CA ASP A 185 35.76 42.40 35.02
C ASP A 185 36.04 43.74 35.71
N ILE A 186 35.06 44.67 35.67
CA ILE A 186 35.14 45.95 36.39
C ILE A 186 35.23 45.70 37.90
N LEU A 187 34.44 44.78 38.44
CA LEU A 187 34.43 44.45 39.86
C LEU A 187 35.79 43.87 40.29
N LEU A 188 36.36 42.95 39.52
CA LEU A 188 37.72 42.43 39.72
C LEU A 188 38.78 43.55 39.71
N GLN A 189 38.69 44.48 38.75
CA GLN A 189 39.58 45.64 38.70
C GLN A 189 39.45 46.53 39.94
N LYS A 190 38.21 46.76 40.41
CA LYS A 190 37.93 47.52 41.63
C LYS A 190 38.46 46.81 42.87
N ASP A 191 38.29 45.51 42.99
CA ASP A 191 38.84 44.72 44.11
C ASP A 191 40.36 44.75 44.14
N LYS A 192 41.02 44.68 42.96
CA LYS A 192 42.47 44.86 42.84
C LYS A 192 42.91 46.25 43.29
N SER A 193 42.23 47.31 42.83
CA SER A 193 42.50 48.68 43.25
C SER A 193 42.26 48.89 44.75
N ASN A 194 41.17 48.34 45.29
CA ASN A 194 40.85 48.42 46.72
C ASN A 194 41.91 47.72 47.57
N SER A 195 42.38 46.56 47.13
CA SER A 195 43.49 45.84 47.78
C SER A 195 44.79 46.65 47.76
N GLN A 196 45.11 47.31 46.64
CA GLN A 196 46.26 48.22 46.54
C GLN A 196 46.12 49.44 47.46
N LEU A 197 44.92 50.04 47.53
CA LEU A 197 44.66 51.16 48.44
C LEU A 197 44.77 50.73 49.91
N LYS A 198 44.28 49.54 50.29
CA LYS A 198 44.44 48.99 51.65
C LYS A 198 45.92 48.79 52.01
N LEU A 199 46.73 48.30 51.07
CA LEU A 199 48.19 48.19 51.26
C LEU A 199 48.82 49.58 51.46
N SER A 200 48.46 50.57 50.63
CA SER A 200 48.95 51.95 50.75
C SER A 200 48.56 52.61 52.09
N VAL A 201 47.31 52.44 52.53
CA VAL A 201 46.84 52.91 53.85
C VAL A 201 47.65 52.26 54.98
N SER A 202 47.94 50.95 54.86
CA SER A 202 48.73 50.23 55.85
C SER A 202 50.18 50.73 55.91
N ASP A 203 50.81 50.98 54.75
CA ASP A 203 52.15 51.58 54.65
C ASP A 203 52.20 53.00 55.25
N LEU A 204 51.22 53.86 54.92
CA LEU A 204 51.12 55.20 55.49
C LEU A 204 50.92 55.17 57.02
N ARG A 205 50.08 54.25 57.53
CA ARG A 205 49.93 54.05 58.99
C ARG A 205 51.25 53.62 59.65
N LEU A 206 52.02 52.75 59.00
CA LEU A 206 53.34 52.33 59.50
C LEU A 206 54.34 53.48 59.50
N LYS A 207 54.38 54.29 58.44
CA LYS A 207 55.20 55.51 58.34
C LYS A 207 54.83 56.51 59.43
N LEU A 208 53.54 56.76 59.64
CA LEU A 208 53.05 57.65 60.69
C LEU A 208 53.52 57.16 62.07
N LYS A 209 53.34 55.87 62.39
CA LYS A 209 53.79 55.28 63.66
C LYS A 209 55.32 55.40 63.85
N THR A 210 56.08 55.31 62.76
CA THR A 210 57.55 55.47 62.79
C THR A 210 57.92 56.93 63.06
N LYS A 211 57.28 57.88 62.36
CA LYS A 211 57.47 59.32 62.57
C LYS A 211 57.05 59.78 63.96
N ASP A 212 55.95 59.25 64.50
CA ASP A 212 55.52 59.49 65.88
C ASP A 212 56.57 59.01 66.89
N LYS A 213 57.19 57.83 66.66
CA LYS A 213 58.27 57.33 67.51
C LYS A 213 59.51 58.23 67.42
N GLU A 214 59.89 58.67 66.23
CA GLU A 214 60.99 59.62 66.03
C GLU A 214 60.71 60.96 66.73
N MET A 215 59.53 61.53 66.52
CA MET A 215 59.09 62.75 67.18
C MET A 215 59.15 62.61 68.70
N ARG A 216 58.61 61.52 69.28
CA ARG A 216 58.70 61.27 70.73
C ARG A 216 60.14 61.18 71.22
N ARG A 217 61.04 60.56 70.46
CA ARG A 217 62.48 60.51 70.78
C ARG A 217 63.08 61.90 70.78
N GLU A 218 62.80 62.72 69.77
CA GLU A 218 63.31 64.10 69.69
C GLU A 218 62.71 65.01 70.77
N THR A 219 61.41 64.90 71.06
CA THR A 219 60.79 65.60 72.19
C THR A 219 61.43 65.17 73.51
N GLN A 220 61.72 63.88 73.71
CA GLN A 220 62.40 63.41 74.91
C GLN A 220 63.84 63.92 74.99
N LYS A 221 64.59 63.94 73.88
CA LYS A 221 65.91 64.57 73.81
C LYS A 221 65.83 66.05 74.17
N GLY A 222 64.86 66.79 73.62
CA GLY A 222 64.59 68.18 73.95
C GLY A 222 64.33 68.37 75.44
N LYS A 223 63.45 67.57 76.05
CA LYS A 223 63.19 67.59 77.50
C LYS A 223 64.44 67.25 78.32
N ASN A 224 65.24 66.28 77.89
CA ASN A 224 66.49 65.90 78.56
C ASN A 224 67.50 67.06 78.51
N LEU A 225 67.64 67.73 77.36
CA LEU A 225 68.48 68.91 77.18
C LEU A 225 67.98 70.10 77.98
N GLU A 226 66.68 70.35 78.02
CA GLU A 226 66.07 71.39 78.84
C GLU A 226 66.31 71.13 80.34
N THR A 227 66.14 69.89 80.78
CA THR A 227 66.48 69.47 82.16
C THR A 227 67.97 69.66 82.44
N PHE A 228 68.84 69.34 81.47
CA PHE A 228 70.28 69.56 81.57
C PHE A 228 70.63 71.05 81.68
N LEU A 229 69.98 71.92 80.89
CA LEU A 229 70.15 73.37 80.95
C LEU A 229 69.64 73.96 82.26
N GLU A 230 68.48 73.53 82.78
CA GLU A 230 67.98 74.00 84.08
C GLU A 230 68.87 73.53 85.24
N ARG A 231 69.48 72.34 85.17
CA ARG A 231 70.50 71.90 86.13
C ARG A 231 71.76 72.76 86.05
N LEU A 232 72.29 72.98 84.85
CA LEU A 232 73.44 73.87 84.62
C LEU A 232 73.17 75.28 85.14
N LYS A 233 72.00 75.85 84.85
CA LYS A 233 71.57 77.16 85.33
C LYS A 233 71.43 77.20 86.84
N SER A 234 70.88 76.16 87.45
CA SER A 234 70.77 76.03 88.92
C SER A 234 72.14 75.95 89.57
N ASP A 235 73.05 75.15 89.02
CA ASP A 235 74.42 75.01 89.49
C ASP A 235 75.22 76.32 89.30
N LEU A 236 75.00 77.03 88.20
CA LEU A 236 75.58 78.34 87.94
C LEU A 236 75.04 79.41 88.90
N HIS A 237 73.74 79.41 89.21
CA HIS A 237 73.17 80.28 90.24
C HIS A 237 73.72 79.92 91.64
N GLY A 238 73.97 78.64 91.91
CA GLY A 238 74.71 78.21 93.09
C GLY A 238 76.13 78.80 93.14
N CYS A 239 76.85 78.77 92.01
CA CYS A 239 78.18 79.38 91.88
C CYS A 239 78.16 80.91 92.13
N VAL A 240 77.13 81.62 91.64
CA VAL A 240 76.94 83.06 91.88
C VAL A 240 76.81 83.38 93.38
N GLY A 241 76.28 82.47 94.19
CA GLY A 241 76.20 82.62 95.65
C GLY A 241 77.57 82.70 96.35
N PHE A 242 78.65 82.21 95.72
CA PHE A 242 80.02 82.22 96.24
C PHE A 242 80.86 83.39 95.71
N ILE A 243 80.26 84.38 95.04
CA ILE A 243 80.97 85.55 94.46
C ILE A 243 81.81 86.33 95.47
N GLN A 244 81.45 86.32 96.76
CA GLN A 244 82.17 87.03 97.81
C GLN A 244 83.32 86.21 98.44
N ASP A 245 83.50 84.93 98.06
CA ASP A 245 84.60 84.06 98.50
C ASP A 245 85.41 83.51 97.30
N PRO A 246 86.57 84.12 96.97
CA PRO A 246 87.37 83.77 95.79
C PRO A 246 87.86 82.31 95.76
N LYS A 247 88.02 81.65 96.92
CA LYS A 247 88.51 80.27 96.98
C LYS A 247 87.38 79.27 96.72
N GLN A 248 86.21 79.47 97.33
CA GLN A 248 85.03 78.61 97.10
C GLN A 248 84.43 78.75 95.70
N LEU A 249 84.51 79.95 95.10
CA LEU A 249 84.06 80.17 93.72
C LEU A 249 84.90 79.37 92.72
N ARG A 250 86.24 79.38 92.86
CA ARG A 250 87.15 78.64 92.00
C ARG A 250 86.87 77.13 92.03
N ASP A 251 86.68 76.57 93.22
CA ASP A 251 86.42 75.13 93.39
C ASP A 251 85.03 74.73 92.87
N SER A 252 84.03 75.60 93.03
CA SER A 252 82.67 75.38 92.51
C SER A 252 82.62 75.45 90.98
N ILE A 253 83.34 76.39 90.37
CA ILE A 253 83.46 76.49 88.90
C ILE A 253 84.27 75.31 88.34
N LEU A 254 85.33 74.84 89.03
CA LEU A 254 86.07 73.65 88.61
C LEU A 254 85.20 72.38 88.65
N LYS A 255 84.37 72.21 89.70
CA LYS A 255 83.40 71.11 89.78
C LYS A 255 82.36 71.18 88.65
N MET A 256 81.82 72.37 88.37
CA MET A 256 80.90 72.57 87.25
C MET A 256 81.56 72.24 85.90
N TYR A 257 82.79 72.70 85.67
CA TYR A 257 83.54 72.39 84.45
C TYR A 257 83.84 70.89 84.30
N SER A 258 84.09 70.17 85.41
CA SER A 258 84.27 68.71 85.39
C SER A 258 82.97 67.93 85.10
N HIS A 259 81.81 68.46 85.49
CA HIS A 259 80.51 67.82 85.29
C HIS A 259 79.89 68.12 83.92
N TYR A 260 80.20 69.28 83.32
CA TYR A 260 79.58 69.75 82.08
C TYR A 260 80.56 69.93 80.90
N GLY A 261 81.85 69.62 81.10
CA GLY A 261 82.84 69.54 80.02
C GLY A 261 82.63 68.32 79.10
N PRO A 262 83.18 68.32 77.87
CA PRO A 262 82.82 67.33 76.85
C PRO A 262 83.24 65.92 77.26
N GLN A 263 82.27 65.02 77.50
CA GLN A 263 82.52 63.57 77.51
C GLN A 263 82.24 63.00 76.12
N LEU A 264 83.22 62.26 75.62
CA LEU A 264 83.23 61.57 74.33
C LEU A 264 82.17 60.45 74.30
N ASP A 265 81.42 60.38 73.21
CA ASP A 265 80.33 59.44 72.90
C ASP A 265 80.60 57.96 73.23
N HIS A 266 79.64 57.30 73.87
CA HIS A 266 79.49 55.84 73.82
C HIS A 266 78.09 55.47 73.31
N VAL A 267 78.04 54.98 72.07
CA VAL A 267 76.83 54.52 71.39
C VAL A 267 76.67 53.01 71.62
N GLU A 268 75.64 52.60 72.36
CA GLU A 268 75.20 51.20 72.40
C GLU A 268 74.21 50.89 71.27
N LYS A 269 74.56 49.89 70.46
CA LYS A 269 73.67 49.21 69.52
C LYS A 269 73.06 47.99 70.21
N SER A 270 71.74 47.85 70.14
CA SER A 270 71.01 46.60 70.38
C SER A 270 69.84 46.57 69.38
N GLY A 271 69.57 45.52 68.60
CA GLY A 271 69.77 44.10 68.84
C GLY A 271 68.40 43.44 68.80
N ALA A 272 67.85 43.21 67.61
CA ALA A 272 66.55 42.55 67.45
C ALA A 272 66.43 41.86 66.08
N ALA A 273 67.02 40.66 65.97
CA ALA A 273 66.79 39.74 64.85
C ALA A 273 66.98 38.31 65.35
N GLN A 274 65.96 37.72 65.98
CA GLN A 274 66.05 36.30 66.35
C GLN A 274 64.74 35.52 66.56
N HIS A 275 63.59 35.99 66.03
CA HIS A 275 62.32 35.26 66.24
C HIS A 275 61.40 35.21 65.01
N VAL A 276 61.94 34.76 63.87
CA VAL A 276 61.19 34.60 62.60
C VAL A 276 61.21 33.18 61.97
N PRO A 277 62.10 32.21 62.29
CA PRO A 277 62.13 30.94 61.55
C PRO A 277 60.93 29.99 61.74
N GLU A 278 60.43 29.78 62.95
CA GLU A 278 59.47 28.67 63.22
C GLU A 278 58.04 28.93 62.74
N VAL A 279 57.56 30.17 62.83
CA VAL A 279 56.18 30.54 62.42
C VAL A 279 56.04 30.48 60.89
N PHE A 280 57.13 30.77 60.17
CA PHE A 280 57.15 30.72 58.70
C PHE A 280 57.06 29.27 58.18
N LEU A 281 57.78 28.34 58.82
CA LEU A 281 57.76 26.91 58.44
C LEU A 281 56.39 26.27 58.68
N HIS A 282 55.70 26.62 59.77
CA HIS A 282 54.37 26.10 60.05
C HIS A 282 53.30 26.60 59.05
N HIS A 283 53.43 27.85 58.59
CA HIS A 283 52.54 28.40 57.56
C HIS A 283 52.72 27.72 56.20
N GLN A 284 53.96 27.33 55.88
CA GLN A 284 54.31 26.66 54.63
C GLN A 284 53.71 25.24 54.56
N ASP A 285 53.76 24.47 55.65
CA ASP A 285 53.18 23.12 55.74
C ASP A 285 51.64 23.13 55.60
N LEU A 286 50.96 24.12 56.20
CA LEU A 286 49.52 24.32 56.05
C LEU A 286 49.11 24.66 54.62
N GLN A 287 49.90 25.48 53.93
CA GLN A 287 49.68 25.82 52.52
C GLN A 287 49.94 24.62 51.60
N GLU A 288 51.00 23.84 51.84
CA GLU A 288 51.29 22.63 51.06
C GLU A 288 50.20 21.56 51.20
N LYS A 289 49.68 21.35 52.42
CA LYS A 289 48.54 20.44 52.66
C LYS A 289 47.28 20.89 51.93
N THR A 290 47.02 22.19 51.91
CA THR A 290 45.86 22.77 51.21
C THR A 290 46.00 22.64 49.69
N ILE A 291 47.19 22.93 49.14
CA ILE A 291 47.48 22.79 47.71
C ILE A 291 47.38 21.31 47.28
N SER A 292 47.89 20.39 48.10
CA SER A 292 47.81 18.95 47.82
C SER A 292 46.36 18.44 47.82
N SER A 293 45.54 18.90 48.79
CA SER A 293 44.11 18.59 48.83
C SER A 293 43.36 19.12 47.60
N LEU A 294 43.68 20.34 47.15
CA LEU A 294 43.06 20.94 45.97
C LEU A 294 43.48 20.23 44.68
N LYS A 295 44.76 19.85 44.55
CA LYS A 295 45.25 19.04 43.42
C LYS A 295 44.53 17.69 43.34
N GLN A 296 44.37 17.01 44.48
CA GLN A 296 43.67 15.72 44.54
C GLN A 296 42.19 15.86 44.18
N LYS A 297 41.51 16.92 44.65
CA LYS A 297 40.11 17.21 44.28
C LYS A 297 39.95 17.52 42.80
N LEU A 298 40.89 18.26 42.22
CA LEU A 298 40.89 18.58 40.79
C LEU A 298 41.06 17.32 39.94
N GLU A 299 41.96 16.43 40.33
CA GLU A 299 42.20 15.18 39.61
C GLU A 299 41.02 14.20 39.74
N ASN A 300 40.40 14.10 40.92
CA ASN A 300 39.19 13.30 41.10
C ASN A 300 38.03 13.85 40.25
N SER A 301 37.84 15.18 40.22
CA SER A 301 36.85 15.84 39.36
C SER A 301 37.12 15.61 37.86
N ALA A 302 38.39 15.57 37.45
CA ALA A 302 38.77 15.25 36.07
C ALA A 302 38.41 13.80 35.71
N LYS A 303 38.78 12.83 36.58
CA LYS A 303 38.45 11.40 36.39
C LYS A 303 36.95 11.15 36.35
N GLU A 304 36.18 11.86 37.18
CA GLU A 304 34.72 11.71 37.21
C GLU A 304 34.07 12.28 35.94
N ARG A 305 34.54 13.43 35.44
CA ARG A 305 34.11 13.95 34.14
C ARG A 305 34.47 13.04 32.98
N GLU A 306 35.66 12.44 33.00
CA GLU A 306 36.10 11.48 31.98
C GLU A 306 35.22 10.22 32.00
N LYS A 307 34.89 9.70 33.18
CA LYS A 307 33.98 8.56 33.34
C LYS A 307 32.58 8.86 32.81
N VAL A 308 32.03 10.03 33.11
CA VAL A 308 30.70 10.47 32.61
C VAL A 308 30.73 10.65 31.09
N SER A 309 31.80 11.25 30.54
CA SER A 309 31.96 11.41 29.10
C SER A 309 32.09 10.06 28.38
N ALA A 310 32.84 9.11 28.95
CA ALA A 310 32.95 7.75 28.42
C ALA A 310 31.62 6.97 28.48
N GLN A 311 30.82 7.20 29.52
CA GLN A 311 29.51 6.56 29.63
C GLN A 311 28.50 7.16 28.62
N MET A 312 28.48 8.48 28.46
CA MET A 312 27.62 9.17 27.49
C MET A 312 27.98 8.79 26.05
N THR A 313 29.27 8.66 25.72
CA THR A 313 29.71 8.20 24.39
C THR A 313 29.29 6.76 24.11
N LYS A 314 29.39 5.85 25.10
CA LYS A 314 28.90 4.48 24.97
C LYS A 314 27.39 4.39 24.79
N GLU A 315 26.61 5.18 25.54
CA GLU A 315 25.16 5.27 25.36
C GLU A 315 24.79 5.83 23.98
N ASN A 316 25.51 6.87 23.52
CA ASN A 316 25.32 7.41 22.18
C ASN A 316 25.64 6.38 21.07
N GLU A 317 26.70 5.59 21.23
CA GLU A 317 27.02 4.50 20.30
C GLU A 317 25.90 3.45 20.25
N MET A 318 25.37 3.03 21.40
CA MET A 318 24.25 2.09 21.45
C MET A 318 23.00 2.66 20.76
N LEU A 319 22.62 3.91 21.08
CA LEU A 319 21.47 4.58 20.44
C LEU A 319 21.65 4.73 18.93
N ILE A 320 22.85 5.02 18.44
CA ILE A 320 23.15 5.07 16.99
C ILE A 320 22.97 3.68 16.36
N THR A 321 23.43 2.62 17.02
CA THR A 321 23.23 1.25 16.50
C THR A 321 21.76 0.87 16.43
N GLU A 322 20.95 1.25 17.43
CA GLU A 322 19.51 1.00 17.47
C GLU A 322 18.76 1.80 16.39
N ILE A 323 19.06 3.10 16.24
CA ILE A 323 18.51 3.94 15.17
C ILE A 323 18.83 3.33 13.79
N ASN A 324 20.05 2.83 13.59
CA ASN A 324 20.44 2.21 12.34
C ASN A 324 19.74 0.86 12.10
N ALA A 325 19.50 0.06 13.14
CA ALA A 325 18.69 -1.16 13.04
C ALA A 325 17.23 -0.84 12.65
N LEU A 326 16.60 0.11 13.34
CA LEU A 326 15.24 0.57 13.05
C LEU A 326 15.11 1.15 11.63
N ARG A 327 16.12 1.88 11.15
CA ARG A 327 16.17 2.37 9.76
C ARG A 327 16.20 1.23 8.74
N LYS A 328 16.96 0.15 9.02
CA LYS A 328 16.99 -1.05 8.16
C LYS A 328 15.65 -1.77 8.15
N GLU A 329 15.04 -1.98 9.31
CA GLU A 329 13.72 -2.60 9.42
C GLU A 329 12.66 -1.78 8.67
N LEU A 330 12.66 -0.47 8.85
CA LEU A 330 11.74 0.45 8.17
C LEU A 330 11.94 0.45 6.65
N HIS A 331 13.17 0.28 6.18
CA HIS A 331 13.46 0.08 4.75
C HIS A 331 12.92 -1.25 4.22
N VAL A 332 13.08 -2.35 4.97
CA VAL A 332 12.53 -3.66 4.61
C VAL A 332 11.00 -3.60 4.53
N VAL A 333 10.34 -3.03 5.55
CA VAL A 333 8.87 -2.88 5.58
C VAL A 333 8.38 -2.00 4.43
N ARG A 334 9.05 -0.88 4.13
CA ARG A 334 8.73 -0.05 2.95
C ARG A 334 8.87 -0.82 1.64
N THR A 335 9.93 -1.63 1.52
CA THR A 335 10.16 -2.44 0.31
C THR A 335 9.10 -3.53 0.15
N GLN A 336 8.71 -4.18 1.24
CA GLN A 336 7.60 -5.14 1.27
C GLN A 336 6.26 -4.47 0.93
N LEU A 337 5.99 -3.27 1.45
CA LEU A 337 4.81 -2.49 1.12
C LEU A 337 4.76 -2.13 -0.37
N VAL A 338 5.90 -1.75 -0.96
CA VAL A 338 6.01 -1.46 -2.40
C VAL A 338 5.81 -2.74 -3.22
N HIS A 339 6.36 -3.88 -2.79
CA HIS A 339 6.13 -5.18 -3.43
C HIS A 339 4.66 -5.61 -3.37
N MET A 340 4.02 -5.47 -2.19
CA MET A 340 2.59 -5.75 -2.02
C MET A 340 1.70 -4.81 -2.83
N LYS A 341 2.07 -3.54 -2.96
CA LYS A 341 1.36 -2.59 -3.84
C LYS A 341 1.53 -2.98 -5.31
N ARG A 342 2.72 -3.44 -5.72
CA ARG A 342 2.99 -3.93 -7.09
C ARG A 342 2.31 -5.25 -7.42
N SER A 343 2.17 -6.17 -6.46
CA SER A 343 1.44 -7.42 -6.66
C SER A 343 -0.07 -7.21 -6.68
N ARG A 344 -0.59 -6.15 -6.02
CA ARG A 344 -2.00 -5.73 -6.14
C ARG A 344 -2.33 -5.00 -7.44
N THR A 345 -1.35 -4.51 -8.20
CA THR A 345 -1.55 -3.80 -9.48
C THR A 345 -1.23 -4.62 -10.73
N ARG A 346 -0.93 -5.93 -10.60
CA ARG A 346 -0.90 -6.85 -11.74
C ARG A 346 -2.25 -7.59 -11.84
N PRO A 347 -3.06 -7.35 -12.87
CA PRO A 347 -4.18 -8.24 -13.19
C PRO A 347 -3.63 -9.57 -13.70
N ASP A 348 -4.28 -10.66 -13.26
CA ASP A 348 -4.10 -12.02 -13.77
C ASP A 348 -4.07 -12.04 -15.31
N GLN A 349 -2.90 -12.24 -15.87
CA GLN A 349 -2.73 -12.87 -17.18
C GLN A 349 -1.56 -13.84 -17.01
N ASP A 350 -1.89 -15.10 -16.75
CA ASP A 350 -1.15 -16.26 -17.24
C ASP A 350 -2.02 -17.50 -17.05
N THR A 351 -2.92 -17.71 -18.02
CA THR A 351 -3.52 -19.00 -18.31
C THR A 351 -2.45 -19.86 -19.01
N PRO A 352 -2.17 -21.10 -18.57
CA PRO A 352 -1.19 -21.95 -19.24
C PRO A 352 -1.71 -22.41 -20.61
N ARG A 353 -0.97 -22.12 -21.69
CA ARG A 353 -1.11 -22.83 -22.97
C ARG A 353 -0.54 -24.23 -22.81
N GLU A 354 -1.40 -25.24 -22.86
CA GLU A 354 -1.01 -26.63 -23.09
C GLU A 354 -0.40 -26.77 -24.50
N GLU A 355 0.91 -26.99 -24.56
CA GLU A 355 1.57 -27.53 -25.75
C GLU A 355 1.46 -29.06 -25.73
N LEU A 356 0.57 -29.59 -26.57
CA LEU A 356 0.51 -31.00 -26.95
C LEU A 356 1.85 -31.41 -27.60
N LYS A 357 2.70 -32.10 -26.84
CA LYS A 357 3.80 -32.89 -27.39
C LYS A 357 3.25 -34.23 -27.88
N HIS A 358 3.35 -34.47 -29.18
CA HIS A 358 3.22 -35.79 -29.78
C HIS A 358 4.19 -36.76 -29.10
N GLN A 359 3.64 -37.85 -28.58
CA GLN A 359 4.39 -38.99 -28.06
C GLN A 359 4.53 -40.01 -29.19
N GLU A 360 5.77 -40.18 -29.68
CA GLU A 360 6.17 -41.37 -30.42
C GLU A 360 6.04 -42.59 -29.51
N VAL A 361 5.21 -43.55 -29.92
CA VAL A 361 5.12 -44.88 -29.31
C VAL A 361 5.73 -45.86 -30.32
N ARG A 362 6.75 -46.59 -29.85
CA ARG A 362 7.21 -47.84 -30.45
C ARG A 362 6.23 -48.97 -30.17
#